data_AF-A0A438K9F4-F1
#
_entry.id   AF-A0A438K9F4-F1
#
_cell.length_a   1.000
_cell.length_b   1.000
_cell.length_c   1.000
_cell.angle_alpha   90.00
_cell.angle_beta   90.00
_cell.angle_gamma   90.00
#
_symmetry.space_group_name_H-M   'P 1'
#
loop_
_entity.id
_entity.type
_entity.pdbx_description
1 polymer ?
#
loop_
_entity_poly.entity_id
_entity_poly.type
_entity_poly.pdbx_seq_one_letter_code
_entity_poly.pdbx_strand_id
1 'polypeptide(L)'
;MCIQETKIQEMSEGIVRSLGTGRFIDWRALNAEGAAGGILICWDKRVLDILDWEEGHFTLSCRFKTIENGATWVFTGVYGPFTKMEREGMWEEFGAIRGLWDDPWCLGGDFNIILFQQERSSQRRISSAMRRFAETVDDLELVDMPLQGGKFTWNGGLNNQAWARLDRFLVSPSWLDLFSGVTQIRLSRPIFDHFPIVLEGGGIRRGPTPFRFENMWLKVEGFQDVVRTWWQGIDVRGSASYRLVIKMKEIKKKLKVWNKEVFGRLETNKALALEQIDFWDRVESERNLTVEEADLKKEAKDSFKKWVLLEEAHWRQHSREIWLREGDRNTGFFHRMASAHRRNNAMGRIKVNEEWLVEEQEVREGVVNSFQQMLSEDMVWQADIGNIQVGCISQQEAESLEVPFAEIEIHSALMEMNGDIKPLARMVLM
;
A
#
# COMPACT_ATOMS: atom_id res chain seq x y z
N MET A 1 5.20 12.60 17.81
CA MET A 1 4.21 13.70 17.76
C MET A 1 4.92 14.94 17.29
N CYS A 2 4.32 15.71 16.38
CA CYS A 2 4.86 16.97 15.88
C CYS A 2 3.77 18.04 16.02
N ILE A 3 4.08 19.18 16.65
CA ILE A 3 3.16 20.28 16.89
C ILE A 3 3.77 21.55 16.28
N GLN A 4 3.00 22.27 15.46
CA GLN A 4 3.36 23.57 14.91
C GLN A 4 2.62 24.68 15.68
N GLU A 5 3.06 25.93 15.51
CA GLU A 5 2.50 27.10 16.19
C GLU A 5 2.47 26.96 17.71
N THR A 6 3.56 26.48 18.30
CA THR A 6 3.64 26.34 19.76
C THR A 6 3.55 27.69 20.46
N LYS A 7 4.00 28.78 19.81
CA LYS A 7 4.00 30.16 20.35
C LYS A 7 4.73 30.28 21.69
N ILE A 8 5.68 29.36 21.93
CA ILE A 8 6.49 29.30 23.14
C ILE A 8 7.91 29.74 22.78
N GLN A 9 8.37 30.83 23.41
CA GLN A 9 9.71 31.40 23.18
C GLN A 9 10.83 30.55 23.75
N GLU A 10 10.55 29.81 24.82
CA GLU A 10 11.52 28.91 25.44
C GLU A 10 10.81 27.63 25.87
N MET A 11 10.94 26.60 25.04
CA MET A 11 10.39 25.29 25.36
C MET A 11 11.16 24.69 26.54
N SER A 12 10.43 24.17 27.54
CA SER A 12 11.04 23.57 28.73
C SER A 12 10.49 22.18 29.00
N GLU A 13 11.26 21.38 29.73
CA GLU A 13 10.85 20.02 30.13
C GLU A 13 9.53 20.03 30.91
N GLY A 14 9.30 21.04 31.76
CA GLY A 14 8.04 21.18 32.50
C GLY A 14 6.83 21.35 31.58
N ILE A 15 6.96 22.16 30.53
CA ILE A 15 5.90 22.36 29.52
C ILE A 15 5.64 21.06 28.76
N VAL A 16 6.69 20.40 28.26
CA VAL A 16 6.53 19.17 27.48
C VAL A 16 5.91 18.05 28.32
N ARG A 17 6.31 17.91 29.59
CA ARG A 17 5.69 16.96 30.53
C ARG A 17 4.23 17.30 30.82
N SER A 18 3.84 18.59 30.79
CA SER A 18 2.44 18.99 30.98
C SER A 18 1.50 18.53 29.87
N LEU A 19 2.02 18.19 28.68
CA LEU A 19 1.21 17.67 27.55
C LEU A 19 0.64 16.26 27.82
N GLY A 20 0.92 15.66 28.98
CA GLY A 20 0.36 14.37 29.41
C GLY A 20 1.01 13.16 28.72
N THR A 21 2.09 13.40 28.00
CA THR A 21 2.81 12.40 27.25
C THR A 21 3.83 11.77 28.22
N GLY A 22 3.79 10.44 28.42
CA GLY A 22 4.33 9.74 29.60
C GLY A 22 5.83 9.89 29.94
N ARG A 23 6.30 9.16 30.98
CA ARG A 23 7.65 9.30 31.59
C ARG A 23 8.83 9.03 30.63
N PHE A 24 8.59 8.43 29.47
CA PHE A 24 9.62 7.98 28.53
C PHE A 24 9.77 8.89 27.31
N ILE A 25 9.38 10.15 27.43
CA ILE A 25 9.41 11.06 26.30
C ILE A 25 10.66 11.90 26.28
N ASP A 26 11.20 12.02 25.08
CA ASP A 26 12.24 12.95 24.72
C ASP A 26 11.73 13.86 23.59
N TRP A 27 12.37 15.00 23.42
CA TRP A 27 11.85 16.06 22.56
C TRP A 27 12.93 16.99 22.02
N ARG A 28 12.59 17.66 20.92
CA ARG A 28 13.31 18.82 20.37
C ARG A 28 12.29 19.88 19.98
N ALA A 29 12.69 21.14 20.08
CA ALA A 29 11.84 22.24 19.68
C ALA A 29 12.65 23.31 18.96
N LEU A 30 12.05 23.82 17.89
CA LEU A 30 12.38 25.13 17.34
C LEU A 30 11.50 26.13 18.09
N ASN A 31 12.10 27.08 18.81
CA ASN A 31 11.36 28.05 19.61
C ASN A 31 10.62 29.07 18.74
N ALA A 32 9.55 29.65 19.29
CA ALA A 32 8.82 30.73 18.63
C ALA A 32 9.54 32.08 18.75
N GLU A 33 9.48 32.91 17.73
CA GLU A 33 9.91 34.30 17.80
C GLU A 33 8.70 35.18 18.16
N GLY A 34 8.72 35.76 19.36
CA GLY A 34 7.59 36.54 19.85
C GLY A 34 6.35 35.68 20.08
N ALA A 35 5.30 35.89 19.27
CA ALA A 35 4.06 35.12 19.29
C ALA A 35 3.84 34.32 17.99
N ALA A 36 4.89 34.18 17.17
CA ALA A 36 4.82 33.54 15.86
C ALA A 36 5.72 32.30 15.79
N GLY A 37 5.21 31.24 15.18
CA GLY A 37 5.96 30.02 14.90
C GLY A 37 6.15 29.10 16.11
N GLY A 38 7.26 28.37 16.05
CA GLY A 38 7.62 27.31 16.97
C GLY A 38 7.14 25.93 16.51
N ILE A 39 8.04 24.95 16.60
CA ILE A 39 7.80 23.54 16.23
C ILE A 39 8.26 22.68 17.40
N LEU A 40 7.46 21.70 17.81
CA LEU A 40 7.82 20.73 18.84
C LEU A 40 7.71 19.31 18.27
N ILE A 41 8.80 18.55 18.32
CA ILE A 41 8.82 17.12 18.04
C ILE A 41 9.04 16.37 19.35
N CYS A 42 8.13 15.46 19.68
CA CYS A 42 8.22 14.57 20.83
C CYS A 42 8.16 13.11 20.39
N TRP A 43 8.97 12.25 20.99
CA TRP A 43 8.97 10.81 20.71
C TRP A 43 9.13 9.98 21.98
N ASP A 44 8.76 8.70 21.90
CA ASP A 44 8.98 7.73 22.96
C ASP A 44 10.39 7.13 22.81
N LYS A 45 11.26 7.39 23.78
CA LYS A 45 12.67 6.94 23.77
C LYS A 45 12.85 5.43 23.91
N ARG A 46 11.76 4.68 24.13
CA ARG A 46 11.76 3.20 24.09
C ARG A 46 11.60 2.65 22.68
N VAL A 47 11.12 3.48 21.75
CA VAL A 47 10.86 3.10 20.35
C VAL A 47 11.87 3.74 19.41
N LEU A 48 12.23 5.00 19.65
CA LEU A 48 13.15 5.75 18.81
C LEU A 48 14.31 6.30 19.65
N ASP A 49 15.51 6.08 19.16
CA ASP A 49 16.72 6.73 19.64
C ASP A 49 17.08 7.88 18.70
N ILE A 50 17.48 9.03 19.24
CA ILE A 50 17.86 10.19 18.42
C ILE A 50 19.35 10.11 18.11
N LEU A 51 19.69 10.15 16.82
CA LEU A 51 21.08 10.13 16.36
C LEU A 51 21.61 11.54 16.14
N ASP A 52 20.79 12.41 15.56
CA ASP A 52 21.18 13.77 15.18
C ASP A 52 19.93 14.64 14.97
N TRP A 53 20.09 15.97 14.95
CA TRP A 53 19.01 16.90 14.63
C TRP A 53 19.52 18.20 14.00
N GLU A 54 18.66 18.83 13.21
CA GLU A 54 18.94 20.09 12.54
C GLU A 54 17.76 21.06 12.70
N GLU A 55 18.09 22.31 12.98
CA GLU A 55 17.15 23.41 13.19
C GLU A 55 17.24 24.39 12.03
N GLY A 56 16.17 24.49 11.25
CA GLY A 56 15.99 25.53 10.23
C GLY A 56 15.14 26.69 10.75
N HIS A 57 14.80 27.63 9.89
CA HIS A 57 13.83 28.69 10.19
C HIS A 57 12.39 28.19 10.08
N PHE A 58 12.13 27.24 9.17
CA PHE A 58 10.79 26.71 8.90
C PHE A 58 10.66 25.22 9.23
N THR A 59 11.77 24.59 9.60
CA THR A 59 11.87 23.14 9.78
C THR A 59 12.60 22.76 11.06
N LEU A 60 12.17 21.64 11.66
CA LEU A 60 12.91 20.93 12.69
C LEU A 60 13.06 19.49 12.26
N SER A 61 14.28 19.04 12.03
CA SER A 61 14.57 17.70 11.53
C SER A 61 15.26 16.86 12.59
N CYS A 62 14.79 15.63 12.77
CA CYS A 62 15.39 14.67 13.70
C CYS A 62 15.69 13.36 12.97
N ARG A 63 16.94 12.92 13.07
CA ARG A 63 17.39 11.63 12.55
C ARG A 63 17.24 10.59 13.65
N PHE A 64 16.39 9.60 13.42
CA PHE A 64 16.06 8.57 14.39
C PHE A 64 16.62 7.21 13.99
N LYS A 65 16.96 6.42 15.01
CA LYS A 65 17.15 4.98 14.91
C LYS A 65 15.99 4.27 15.61
N THR A 66 15.34 3.37 14.90
CA THR A 66 14.27 2.54 15.46
C THR A 66 14.88 1.44 16.33
N ILE A 67 14.49 1.36 17.60
CA ILE A 67 15.10 0.44 18.57
C ILE A 67 14.81 -1.03 18.21
N GLU A 68 13.62 -1.33 17.71
CA GLU A 68 13.18 -2.71 17.41
C GLU A 68 14.00 -3.37 16.29
N ASN A 69 14.23 -2.66 15.19
CA ASN A 69 14.84 -3.23 13.97
C ASN A 69 16.16 -2.56 13.57
N GLY A 70 16.60 -1.53 14.31
CA GLY A 70 17.82 -0.79 14.04
C GLY A 70 17.77 0.15 12.83
N ALA A 71 16.62 0.30 12.17
CA ALA A 71 16.49 1.10 10.95
C ALA A 71 16.62 2.60 11.25
N THR A 72 17.42 3.30 10.45
CA THR A 72 17.61 4.75 10.53
C THR A 72 16.73 5.46 9.52
N TRP A 73 16.13 6.58 9.92
CA TRP A 73 15.27 7.42 9.08
C TRP A 73 15.17 8.83 9.66
N VAL A 74 14.75 9.79 8.85
CA VAL A 74 14.62 11.20 9.23
C VAL A 74 13.14 11.58 9.28
N PHE A 75 12.76 12.30 10.33
CA PHE A 75 11.49 13.02 10.39
C PHE A 75 11.75 14.52 10.40
N THR A 76 11.06 15.26 9.52
CA THR A 76 11.12 16.73 9.47
C THR A 76 9.74 17.32 9.77
N GLY A 77 9.64 18.03 10.89
CA GLY A 77 8.51 18.88 11.20
C GLY A 77 8.57 20.16 10.37
N VAL A 78 7.47 20.51 9.70
CA VAL A 78 7.40 21.70 8.82
C VAL A 78 6.37 22.69 9.36
N TYR A 79 6.74 23.97 9.43
CA TYR A 79 5.81 25.09 9.57
C TYR A 79 6.12 26.14 8.50
N GLY A 80 5.38 26.06 7.40
CA GLY A 80 5.67 26.80 6.18
C GLY A 80 5.25 28.27 6.23
N PRO A 81 6.00 29.17 5.56
CA PRO A 81 5.72 30.60 5.60
C PRO A 81 4.64 31.06 4.61
N PHE A 82 4.09 32.25 4.85
CA PHE A 82 3.04 32.83 4.03
C PHE A 82 3.57 33.57 2.80
N THR A 83 4.77 34.16 2.87
CA THR A 83 5.28 35.01 1.79
C THR A 83 6.03 34.20 0.73
N LYS A 84 6.05 34.69 -0.51
CA LYS A 84 6.77 34.01 -1.61
C LYS A 84 8.28 33.92 -1.33
N MET A 85 8.88 34.97 -0.75
CA MET A 85 10.33 35.05 -0.54
C MET A 85 10.78 34.03 0.51
N GLU A 86 10.08 33.95 1.64
CA GLU A 86 10.39 33.00 2.71
C GLU A 86 10.19 31.54 2.27
N ARG A 87 9.23 31.28 1.36
CA ARG A 87 9.01 29.93 0.83
C ARG A 87 10.22 29.40 0.06
N GLU A 88 10.94 30.24 -0.67
CA GLU A 88 12.17 29.80 -1.33
C GLU A 88 13.22 29.37 -0.29
N GLY A 89 13.34 30.08 0.83
CA GLY A 89 14.19 29.66 1.95
C GLY A 89 13.77 28.30 2.53
N MET A 90 12.47 28.04 2.67
CA MET A 90 11.98 26.72 3.09
C MET A 90 12.33 25.61 2.08
N TRP A 91 12.27 25.87 0.77
CA TRP A 91 12.68 24.89 -0.24
C TRP A 91 14.18 24.61 -0.21
N GLU A 92 15.00 25.65 0.02
CA GLU A 92 16.44 25.51 0.24
C GLU A 92 16.75 24.66 1.47
N GLU A 93 16.02 24.86 2.58
CA GLU A 93 16.13 24.02 3.79
C GLU A 93 15.83 22.54 3.48
N PHE A 94 14.79 22.25 2.70
CA PHE A 94 14.50 20.87 2.30
C PHE A 94 15.64 20.23 1.51
N GLY A 95 16.19 20.97 0.54
CA GLY A 95 17.35 20.53 -0.23
C GLY A 95 18.60 20.31 0.63
N ALA A 96 18.83 21.19 1.61
CA ALA A 96 19.95 21.08 2.54
C ALA A 96 19.83 19.84 3.44
N ILE A 97 18.64 19.58 4.01
CA ILE A 97 18.39 18.37 4.81
C ILE A 97 18.58 17.11 3.97
N ARG A 98 18.07 17.10 2.72
CA ARG A 98 18.26 15.97 1.82
C ARG A 98 19.73 15.75 1.43
N GLY A 99 20.51 16.82 1.32
CA GLY A 99 21.96 16.76 1.08
C GLY A 99 22.76 16.30 2.31
N LEU A 100 22.27 16.59 3.52
CA LEU A 100 22.91 16.19 4.78
C LEU A 100 22.67 14.71 5.10
N TRP A 101 21.43 14.24 4.92
CA TRP A 101 21.05 12.86 5.20
C TRP A 101 20.34 12.23 4.00
N ASP A 102 20.95 11.18 3.46
CA ASP A 102 20.36 10.35 2.40
C ASP A 102 19.41 9.27 2.95
N ASP A 103 19.20 9.22 4.27
CA ASP A 103 18.31 8.25 4.92
C ASP A 103 16.85 8.37 4.45
N PRO A 104 16.03 7.31 4.61
CA PRO A 104 14.59 7.36 4.40
C PRO A 104 13.93 8.53 5.14
N TRP A 105 13.10 9.31 4.44
CA TRP A 105 12.67 10.62 4.91
C TRP A 105 11.16 10.79 4.95
N CYS A 106 10.65 11.39 6.01
CA CYS A 106 9.25 11.76 6.19
C CYS A 106 9.16 13.22 6.64
N LEU A 107 8.58 14.07 5.82
CA LEU A 107 8.21 15.44 6.17
C LEU A 107 6.75 15.46 6.59
N GLY A 108 6.43 16.19 7.65
CA GLY A 108 5.06 16.31 8.14
C GLY A 108 4.81 17.60 8.90
N GLY A 109 3.73 18.29 8.54
CA GLY A 109 3.31 19.52 9.21
C GLY A 109 2.45 20.39 8.33
N ASP A 110 2.35 21.65 8.71
CA ASP A 110 1.61 22.69 7.99
C ASP A 110 2.53 23.36 6.97
N PHE A 111 2.25 23.21 5.69
CA PHE A 111 3.04 23.83 4.62
C PHE A 111 2.55 25.24 4.27
N ASN A 112 1.38 25.66 4.77
CA ASN A 112 0.69 26.91 4.39
C ASN A 112 0.47 27.09 2.88
N ILE A 113 0.52 26.00 2.11
CA ILE A 113 0.41 25.97 0.66
C ILE A 113 -0.37 24.72 0.24
N ILE A 114 -1.29 24.89 -0.71
CA ILE A 114 -1.96 23.77 -1.37
C ILE A 114 -1.09 23.25 -2.52
N LEU A 115 -1.07 21.94 -2.74
CA LEU A 115 -0.35 21.30 -3.84
C LEU A 115 -1.23 21.25 -5.09
N PHE A 116 -2.51 20.88 -4.91
CA PHE A 116 -3.48 20.75 -6.00
C PHE A 116 -4.59 21.80 -5.93
N GLN A 117 -5.18 22.13 -7.08
CA GLN A 117 -6.23 23.16 -7.14
C GLN A 117 -7.46 22.77 -6.30
N GLN A 118 -7.80 21.48 -6.29
CA GLN A 118 -8.97 20.94 -5.60
C GLN A 118 -8.82 20.95 -4.07
N GLU A 119 -7.60 21.22 -3.56
CA GLU A 119 -7.30 21.25 -2.12
C GLU A 119 -7.73 22.55 -1.45
N ARG A 120 -8.52 23.41 -2.13
CA ARG A 120 -9.12 24.60 -1.52
C ARG A 120 -10.53 24.84 -2.06
N SER A 121 -11.48 25.12 -1.16
CA SER A 121 -12.91 25.21 -1.50
C SER A 121 -13.28 26.30 -2.51
N SER A 122 -12.50 27.38 -2.57
CA SER A 122 -12.76 28.55 -3.42
C SER A 122 -11.74 28.75 -4.55
N GLN A 123 -10.75 27.85 -4.70
CA GLN A 123 -9.64 28.08 -5.62
C GLN A 123 -9.99 27.71 -7.07
N ARG A 124 -9.98 28.70 -7.95
CA ARG A 124 -10.32 28.54 -9.37
C ARG A 124 -9.11 28.53 -10.33
N ARG A 125 -7.91 28.80 -9.83
CA ARG A 125 -6.69 28.93 -10.65
C ARG A 125 -5.48 28.27 -10.00
N ILE A 126 -4.62 27.68 -10.82
CA ILE A 126 -3.29 27.20 -10.43
C ILE A 126 -2.39 28.42 -10.18
N SER A 127 -1.73 28.46 -9.02
CA SER A 127 -0.80 29.54 -8.65
C SER A 127 0.66 29.15 -8.92
N SER A 128 1.56 30.13 -9.00
CA SER A 128 3.01 29.87 -9.11
C SER A 128 3.55 29.13 -7.89
N ALA A 129 3.04 29.43 -6.69
CA ALA A 129 3.42 28.72 -5.46
C ALA A 129 3.06 27.23 -5.50
N MET A 130 1.91 26.88 -6.09
CA MET A 130 1.53 25.47 -6.28
C MET A 130 2.48 24.74 -7.22
N ARG A 131 2.86 25.39 -8.34
CA ARG A 131 3.81 24.81 -9.29
C ARG A 131 5.17 24.62 -8.65
N ARG A 132 5.65 25.64 -7.94
CA ARG A 132 6.92 25.57 -7.23
C ARG A 132 6.92 24.47 -6.17
N PHE A 133 5.82 24.33 -5.42
CA PHE A 133 5.68 23.25 -4.45
C PHE A 133 5.69 21.87 -5.12
N ALA A 134 4.98 21.70 -6.24
CA ALA A 134 4.98 20.46 -7.01
C ALA A 134 6.37 20.13 -7.60
N GLU A 135 7.10 21.14 -8.12
CA GLU A 135 8.48 21.00 -8.58
C GLU A 135 9.38 20.52 -7.45
N THR A 136 9.33 21.14 -6.25
CA THR A 136 10.14 20.71 -5.11
C THR A 136 9.81 19.30 -4.64
N VAL A 137 8.53 18.91 -4.66
CA VAL A 137 8.11 17.53 -4.34
C VAL A 137 8.70 16.54 -5.35
N ASP A 138 8.69 16.88 -6.64
CA ASP A 138 9.23 16.05 -7.72
C ASP A 138 10.76 15.97 -7.68
N ASP A 139 11.45 17.12 -7.53
CA ASP A 139 12.91 17.23 -7.44
C ASP A 139 13.49 16.43 -6.26
N LEU A 140 12.73 16.33 -5.16
CA LEU A 140 13.11 15.57 -3.97
C LEU A 140 12.57 14.12 -3.98
N GLU A 141 11.93 13.72 -5.08
CA GLU A 141 11.30 12.40 -5.29
C GLU A 141 10.31 12.02 -4.17
N LEU A 142 9.63 13.01 -3.59
CA LEU A 142 8.72 12.82 -2.47
C LEU A 142 7.33 12.41 -2.95
N VAL A 143 6.67 11.59 -2.14
CA VAL A 143 5.30 11.11 -2.37
C VAL A 143 4.34 11.82 -1.43
N ASP A 144 3.37 12.57 -1.97
CA ASP A 144 2.24 13.11 -1.18
C ASP A 144 1.28 11.99 -0.80
N MET A 145 1.11 11.78 0.51
CA MET A 145 0.25 10.72 1.02
C MET A 145 -1.24 11.08 0.87
N PRO A 146 -2.11 10.15 0.45
CA PRO A 146 -3.54 10.43 0.31
C PRO A 146 -4.19 10.62 1.69
N LEU A 147 -5.00 11.68 1.84
CA LEU A 147 -5.69 11.99 3.09
C LEU A 147 -7.04 11.26 3.20
N GLN A 148 -7.16 10.37 4.18
CA GLN A 148 -8.42 9.73 4.57
C GLN A 148 -9.14 10.54 5.67
N GLY A 149 -10.44 10.32 5.84
CA GLY A 149 -11.23 11.01 6.88
C GLY A 149 -11.73 12.41 6.50
N GLY A 150 -11.30 12.96 5.35
CA GLY A 150 -11.87 14.13 4.69
C GLY A 150 -10.85 14.86 3.80
N LYS A 151 -11.31 15.84 3.01
CA LYS A 151 -10.49 16.47 1.95
C LYS A 151 -9.60 17.63 2.40
N PHE A 152 -9.91 18.26 3.52
CA PHE A 152 -9.30 19.50 3.99
C PHE A 152 -8.78 19.33 5.41
N THR A 153 -7.70 20.02 5.74
CA THR A 153 -7.04 20.02 7.04
C THR A 153 -7.12 21.37 7.74
N TRP A 154 -7.64 22.40 7.09
CA TRP A 154 -7.83 23.72 7.66
C TRP A 154 -9.20 24.29 7.30
N ASN A 155 -9.80 25.02 8.25
CA ASN A 155 -10.98 25.85 8.03
C ASN A 155 -10.79 27.22 8.69
N GLY A 156 -10.94 28.28 7.90
CA GLY A 156 -11.00 29.65 8.39
C GLY A 156 -11.50 30.64 7.33
N GLY A 157 -10.88 31.82 7.29
CA GLY A 157 -11.31 32.92 6.44
C GLY A 157 -12.57 33.62 6.94
N LEU A 158 -13.15 34.51 6.13
CA LEU A 158 -14.34 35.28 6.52
C LEU A 158 -15.49 34.32 6.89
N ASN A 159 -15.94 34.39 8.14
CA ASN A 159 -17.00 33.54 8.69
C ASN A 159 -16.76 32.02 8.59
N ASN A 160 -15.51 31.54 8.59
CA ASN A 160 -15.16 30.10 8.51
C ASN A 160 -15.71 29.40 7.24
N GLN A 161 -15.74 30.13 6.13
CA GLN A 161 -16.25 29.64 4.85
C GLN A 161 -15.15 29.12 3.91
N ALA A 162 -13.88 29.29 4.26
CA ALA A 162 -12.75 28.82 3.45
C ALA A 162 -12.17 27.54 4.04
N TRP A 163 -12.00 26.52 3.19
CA TRP A 163 -11.40 25.24 3.56
C TRP A 163 -10.19 24.99 2.68
N ALA A 164 -9.13 24.46 3.26
CA ALA A 164 -7.91 24.10 2.54
C ALA A 164 -7.24 22.85 3.11
N ARG A 165 -6.43 22.16 2.31
CA ARG A 165 -5.48 21.13 2.78
C ARG A 165 -4.08 21.76 2.81
N LEU A 166 -3.67 22.19 3.99
CA LEU A 166 -2.38 22.83 4.23
C LEU A 166 -1.41 21.85 4.91
N ASP A 167 -1.96 20.95 5.73
CA ASP A 167 -1.23 19.93 6.46
C ASP A 167 -1.13 18.64 5.64
N ARG A 168 0.07 18.07 5.54
CA ARG A 168 0.30 16.80 4.85
C ARG A 168 1.56 16.11 5.33
N PHE A 169 1.67 14.81 5.00
CA PHE A 169 2.94 14.10 5.03
C PHE A 169 3.44 13.89 3.61
N LEU A 170 4.71 14.21 3.39
CA LEU A 170 5.47 13.92 2.18
C LEU A 170 6.55 12.91 2.56
N VAL A 171 6.64 11.80 1.84
CA VAL A 171 7.55 10.70 2.23
C VAL A 171 8.42 10.27 1.07
N SER A 172 9.66 9.92 1.35
CA SER A 172 10.53 9.29 0.36
C SER A 172 10.03 7.88 0.04
N PRO A 173 10.29 7.38 -1.18
CA PRO A 173 9.99 5.99 -1.53
C PRO A 173 10.63 4.98 -0.59
N SER A 174 11.88 5.21 -0.20
CA SER A 174 12.63 4.38 0.75
C SER A 174 12.00 4.36 2.16
N TRP A 175 11.31 5.43 2.57
CA TRP A 175 10.57 5.46 3.83
C TRP A 175 9.33 4.57 3.78
N LEU A 176 8.63 4.54 2.64
CA LEU A 176 7.49 3.65 2.43
C LEU A 176 7.88 2.17 2.40
N ASP A 177 9.10 1.86 1.98
CA ASP A 177 9.64 0.50 2.00
C ASP A 177 9.90 0.02 3.44
N LEU A 178 10.35 0.92 4.33
CA LEU A 178 10.46 0.64 5.77
C LEU A 178 9.10 0.50 6.45
N PHE A 179 8.16 1.40 6.15
CA PHE A 179 6.85 1.48 6.80
C PHE A 179 5.72 1.16 5.83
N SER A 180 5.56 -0.14 5.54
CA SER A 180 4.54 -0.59 4.59
C SER A 180 3.10 -0.50 5.15
N GLY A 181 2.14 -0.17 4.28
CA GLY A 181 0.73 -0.11 4.65
C GLY A 181 0.32 1.11 5.49
N VAL A 182 1.18 2.12 5.61
CA VAL A 182 0.87 3.40 6.27
C VAL A 182 -0.20 4.15 5.49
N THR A 183 -1.13 4.77 6.21
CA THR A 183 -2.18 5.64 5.68
C THR A 183 -2.17 6.97 6.42
N GLN A 184 -2.49 8.06 5.72
CA GLN A 184 -2.65 9.37 6.35
C GLN A 184 -4.13 9.58 6.66
N ILE A 185 -4.46 9.87 7.91
CA ILE A 185 -5.83 10.02 8.39
C ILE A 185 -6.01 11.40 9.02
N ARG A 186 -7.12 12.05 8.71
CA ARG A 186 -7.58 13.27 9.36
C ARG A 186 -8.39 12.93 10.60
N LEU A 187 -7.98 13.46 11.75
CA LEU A 187 -8.71 13.36 13.01
C LEU A 187 -9.74 14.48 13.15
N SER A 188 -10.69 14.31 14.05
CA SER A 188 -11.67 15.36 14.40
C SER A 188 -10.97 16.53 15.10
N ARG A 189 -11.38 17.77 14.77
CA ARG A 189 -10.89 18.98 15.44
C ARG A 189 -11.96 19.52 16.40
N PRO A 190 -11.71 19.58 17.72
CA PRO A 190 -12.67 20.16 18.66
C PRO A 190 -12.50 21.69 18.80
N ILE A 191 -11.25 22.17 18.90
CA ILE A 191 -10.94 23.55 19.30
C ILE A 191 -10.00 24.30 18.34
N PHE A 192 -9.40 23.61 17.36
CA PHE A 192 -8.42 24.17 16.43
C PHE A 192 -9.08 24.51 15.09
N ASP A 193 -8.54 25.47 14.36
CA ASP A 193 -8.84 25.76 12.95
C ASP A 193 -8.21 24.73 11.99
N HIS A 194 -7.10 24.13 12.40
CA HIS A 194 -6.50 22.94 11.78
C HIS A 194 -7.11 21.63 12.30
N PHE A 195 -7.16 20.62 11.43
CA PHE A 195 -7.46 19.23 11.77
C PHE A 195 -6.14 18.48 11.99
N PRO A 196 -5.94 17.84 13.15
CA PRO A 196 -4.79 16.98 13.34
C PRO A 196 -4.77 15.86 12.29
N ILE A 197 -3.58 15.57 11.76
CA ILE A 197 -3.35 14.45 10.84
C ILE A 197 -2.42 13.43 11.50
N VAL A 198 -2.64 12.15 11.19
CA VAL A 198 -1.84 11.05 11.72
C VAL A 198 -1.42 10.12 10.58
N LEU A 199 -0.19 9.61 10.64
CA LEU A 199 0.21 8.43 9.89
C LEU A 199 -0.12 7.20 10.73
N GLU A 200 -1.08 6.41 10.29
CA GLU A 200 -1.51 5.17 10.92
C GLU A 200 -1.18 3.99 10.00
N GLY A 201 -0.53 2.97 10.56
CA GLY A 201 -0.11 1.77 9.83
C GLY A 201 1.35 1.43 10.10
N GLY A 202 1.90 0.48 9.33
CA GLY A 202 3.23 -0.12 9.58
C GLY A 202 3.17 -1.44 10.36
N GLY A 203 1.99 -1.86 10.81
CA GLY A 203 1.78 -3.19 11.40
C GLY A 203 1.57 -4.28 10.35
N ILE A 204 2.19 -5.44 10.56
CA ILE A 204 1.92 -6.68 9.80
C ILE A 204 0.41 -6.96 9.88
N ARG A 205 -0.24 -7.14 8.72
CA ARG A 205 -1.66 -7.55 8.61
C ARG A 205 -1.98 -8.62 9.67
N ARG A 206 -2.89 -8.31 10.60
CA ARG A 206 -3.44 -9.28 11.54
C ARG A 206 -4.60 -10.01 10.88
N GLY A 207 -4.28 -11.03 10.10
CA GLY A 207 -5.29 -11.92 9.52
C GLY A 207 -4.74 -12.82 8.42
N PRO A 208 -5.39 -13.95 8.13
CA PRO A 208 -4.98 -14.81 7.02
C PRO A 208 -5.01 -14.00 5.71
N THR A 209 -3.90 -13.93 4.99
CA THR A 209 -3.89 -13.32 3.67
C THR A 209 -4.85 -14.09 2.75
N PRO A 210 -5.75 -13.39 2.05
CA PRO A 210 -6.61 -14.04 1.07
C PRO A 210 -5.72 -14.71 0.04
N PHE A 211 -6.05 -15.95 -0.32
CA PHE A 211 -5.32 -16.66 -1.35
C PHE A 211 -5.45 -15.92 -2.66
N ARG A 212 -4.31 -15.64 -3.28
CA ARG A 212 -4.21 -15.16 -4.66
C ARG A 212 -3.42 -16.19 -5.44
N PHE A 213 -3.87 -16.45 -6.65
CA PHE A 213 -3.10 -17.27 -7.58
C PHE A 213 -1.91 -16.44 -8.06
N GLU A 214 -0.68 -16.95 -7.97
CA GLU A 214 0.50 -16.21 -8.40
C GLU A 214 0.86 -16.57 -9.84
N ASN A 215 0.94 -15.57 -10.72
CA ASN A 215 1.25 -15.77 -12.13
C ASN A 215 2.66 -16.35 -12.35
N MET A 216 3.57 -16.15 -11.40
CA MET A 216 4.91 -16.75 -11.42
C MET A 216 4.88 -18.28 -11.47
N TRP A 217 3.84 -18.92 -10.92
CA TRP A 217 3.70 -20.38 -10.93
C TRP A 217 3.59 -20.94 -12.34
N LEU A 218 2.95 -20.19 -13.25
CA LEU A 218 2.82 -20.58 -14.67
C LEU A 218 4.14 -20.54 -15.43
N LYS A 219 5.16 -19.85 -14.90
CA LYS A 219 6.49 -19.76 -15.51
C LYS A 219 7.40 -20.92 -15.09
N VAL A 220 6.96 -21.77 -14.15
CA VAL A 220 7.71 -22.95 -13.71
C VAL A 220 7.35 -24.17 -14.56
N GLU A 221 8.38 -24.81 -15.11
CA GLU A 221 8.25 -26.03 -15.88
C GLU A 221 7.61 -27.16 -15.05
N GLY A 222 6.65 -27.88 -15.64
CA GLY A 222 5.91 -28.96 -14.98
C GLY A 222 4.78 -28.51 -14.05
N PHE A 223 4.55 -27.21 -13.84
CA PHE A 223 3.47 -26.74 -12.95
C PHE A 223 2.08 -27.27 -13.35
N GLN A 224 1.77 -27.29 -14.65
CA GLN A 224 0.48 -27.77 -15.15
C GLN A 224 0.27 -29.25 -14.86
N ASP A 225 1.31 -30.08 -14.98
CA ASP A 225 1.24 -31.51 -14.72
C ASP A 225 1.04 -31.80 -13.23
N VAL A 226 1.69 -31.02 -12.36
CA VAL A 226 1.49 -31.08 -10.92
C VAL A 226 0.03 -30.77 -10.55
N VAL A 227 -0.53 -29.68 -11.10
CA VAL A 227 -1.94 -29.32 -10.86
C VAL A 227 -2.90 -30.38 -11.40
N ARG A 228 -2.65 -30.91 -12.60
CA ARG A 228 -3.46 -31.98 -13.21
C ARG A 228 -3.47 -33.23 -12.33
N THR A 229 -2.30 -33.64 -11.85
CA THR A 229 -2.14 -34.78 -10.95
C THR A 229 -2.94 -34.58 -9.67
N TRP A 230 -2.86 -33.40 -9.07
CA TRP A 230 -3.66 -33.07 -7.88
C TRP A 230 -5.16 -33.06 -8.17
N TRP A 231 -5.58 -32.50 -9.30
CA TRP A 231 -6.98 -32.42 -9.70
C TRP A 231 -7.62 -33.80 -9.86
N GLN A 232 -6.90 -34.72 -10.53
CA GLN A 232 -7.34 -36.10 -10.75
C GLN A 232 -7.35 -36.92 -9.46
N GLY A 233 -6.39 -36.68 -8.56
CA GLY A 233 -6.31 -37.38 -7.27
C GLY A 233 -7.35 -36.96 -6.23
N ILE A 234 -8.13 -35.90 -6.46
CA ILE A 234 -9.20 -35.46 -5.56
C ILE A 234 -10.52 -36.12 -5.98
N ASP A 235 -10.99 -37.10 -5.21
CA ASP A 235 -12.31 -37.72 -5.37
C ASP A 235 -13.37 -37.03 -4.50
N VAL A 236 -14.45 -36.56 -5.12
CA VAL A 236 -15.55 -35.85 -4.46
C VAL A 236 -16.86 -36.26 -5.10
N ARG A 237 -17.84 -36.62 -4.27
CA ARG A 237 -19.22 -36.93 -4.69
C ARG A 237 -20.13 -35.73 -4.45
N GLY A 238 -21.13 -35.56 -5.31
CA GLY A 238 -22.12 -34.48 -5.22
C GLY A 238 -22.44 -33.88 -6.59
N SER A 239 -23.19 -32.78 -6.60
CA SER A 239 -23.49 -32.02 -7.82
C SER A 239 -22.20 -31.51 -8.48
N ALA A 240 -22.27 -31.22 -9.79
CA ALA A 240 -21.10 -30.70 -10.52
C ALA A 240 -20.54 -29.41 -9.89
N SER A 241 -21.40 -28.49 -9.49
CA SER A 241 -21.03 -27.25 -8.79
C SER A 241 -20.35 -27.52 -7.45
N TYR A 242 -20.87 -28.47 -6.66
CA TYR A 242 -20.26 -28.85 -5.38
C TYR A 242 -18.88 -29.48 -5.58
N ARG A 243 -18.73 -30.41 -6.55
CA ARG A 243 -17.45 -31.05 -6.87
C ARG A 243 -16.40 -30.01 -7.29
N LEU A 244 -16.76 -29.07 -8.15
CA LEU A 244 -15.88 -27.97 -8.57
C LEU A 244 -15.38 -27.16 -7.36
N VAL A 245 -16.29 -26.71 -6.50
CA VAL A 245 -15.95 -25.89 -5.32
C VAL A 245 -15.01 -26.63 -4.36
N ILE A 246 -15.26 -27.91 -4.09
CA ILE A 246 -14.40 -28.69 -3.18
C ILE A 246 -13.02 -28.94 -3.81
N LYS A 247 -12.96 -29.32 -5.09
CA LYS A 247 -11.67 -29.49 -5.79
C LYS A 247 -10.85 -28.21 -5.78
N MET A 248 -11.46 -27.06 -6.04
CA MET A 248 -10.80 -25.75 -5.97
C MET A 248 -10.30 -25.42 -4.56
N LYS A 249 -11.05 -25.78 -3.50
CA LYS A 249 -10.60 -25.60 -2.11
C LYS A 249 -9.38 -26.45 -1.78
N GLU A 250 -9.34 -27.70 -2.24
CA GLU A 250 -8.21 -28.60 -1.99
C GLU A 250 -6.96 -28.21 -2.77
N ILE A 251 -7.11 -27.81 -4.03
CA ILE A 251 -6.00 -27.30 -4.84
C ILE A 251 -5.43 -26.03 -4.25
N LYS A 252 -6.27 -25.11 -3.78
CA LYS A 252 -5.84 -23.92 -3.04
C LYS A 252 -4.95 -24.28 -1.84
N LYS A 253 -5.27 -25.33 -1.08
CA LYS A 253 -4.44 -25.78 0.05
C LYS A 253 -3.09 -26.31 -0.43
N LYS A 254 -3.09 -27.16 -1.47
CA LYS A 254 -1.86 -27.74 -2.05
C LYS A 254 -0.94 -26.66 -2.63
N LEU A 255 -1.50 -25.69 -3.37
CA LEU A 255 -0.75 -24.54 -3.90
C LEU A 255 -0.10 -23.70 -2.81
N LYS A 256 -0.76 -23.49 -1.67
CA LYS A 256 -0.17 -22.75 -0.54
C LYS A 256 1.06 -23.45 0.03
N VAL A 257 0.98 -24.78 0.20
CA VAL A 257 2.10 -25.59 0.71
C VAL A 257 3.23 -25.59 -0.31
N TRP A 258 2.92 -25.88 -1.57
CA TRP A 258 3.89 -25.89 -2.67
C TRP A 258 4.59 -24.55 -2.85
N ASN A 259 3.87 -23.43 -2.76
CA ASN A 259 4.48 -22.11 -2.83
C ASN A 259 5.51 -21.89 -1.71
N LYS A 260 5.20 -22.32 -0.49
CA LYS A 260 6.10 -22.19 0.66
C LYS A 260 7.34 -23.08 0.52
N GLU A 261 7.17 -24.31 0.04
CA GLU A 261 8.24 -25.31 -0.06
C GLU A 261 9.17 -25.05 -1.26
N VAL A 262 8.63 -24.65 -2.41
CA VAL A 262 9.40 -24.50 -3.66
C VAL A 262 9.93 -23.10 -3.86
N PHE A 263 9.17 -22.07 -3.46
CA PHE A 263 9.55 -20.67 -3.70
C PHE A 263 9.95 -19.95 -2.43
N GLY A 264 9.25 -20.18 -1.31
CA GLY A 264 9.58 -19.52 -0.04
C GLY A 264 9.59 -17.99 -0.16
N ARG A 265 10.71 -17.36 0.23
CA ARG A 265 10.96 -15.93 0.03
C ARG A 265 11.84 -15.73 -1.20
N LEU A 266 11.28 -15.13 -2.25
CA LEU A 266 11.97 -14.92 -3.53
C LEU A 266 13.20 -14.04 -3.36
N GLU A 267 13.11 -13.00 -2.54
CA GLU A 267 14.19 -12.06 -2.25
C GLU A 267 15.39 -12.78 -1.63
N THR A 268 15.14 -13.71 -0.71
CA THR A 268 16.18 -14.51 -0.06
C THR A 268 16.85 -15.45 -1.06
N ASN A 269 16.08 -16.16 -1.89
CA ASN A 269 16.65 -17.07 -2.89
C ASN A 269 17.46 -16.33 -3.96
N LYS A 270 16.99 -15.14 -4.37
CA LYS A 270 17.70 -14.25 -5.29
C LYS A 270 19.04 -13.78 -4.70
N ALA A 271 19.04 -13.34 -3.43
CA ALA A 271 20.25 -12.92 -2.74
C ALA A 271 21.27 -14.07 -2.58
N LEU A 272 20.82 -15.27 -2.20
CA LEU A 272 21.68 -16.45 -2.10
C LEU A 272 22.30 -16.84 -3.46
N ALA A 273 21.51 -16.79 -4.53
CA ALA A 273 22.03 -17.06 -5.87
C ALA A 273 23.08 -16.02 -6.31
N LEU A 274 22.89 -14.75 -5.93
CA LEU A 274 23.84 -13.68 -6.20
C LEU A 274 25.14 -13.86 -5.40
N GLU A 275 25.06 -14.20 -4.11
CA GLU A 275 26.23 -14.52 -3.28
C GLU A 275 27.06 -15.67 -3.88
N GLN A 276 26.40 -16.69 -4.44
CA GLN A 276 27.07 -17.81 -5.09
C GLN A 276 27.79 -17.39 -6.38
N ILE A 277 27.20 -16.47 -7.16
CA ILE A 277 27.85 -15.89 -8.34
C ILE A 277 29.08 -15.08 -7.91
N ASP A 278 28.92 -14.21 -6.92
CA ASP A 278 30.01 -13.37 -6.39
C ASP A 278 31.15 -14.23 -5.83
N PHE A 279 30.84 -15.36 -5.18
CA PHE A 279 31.84 -16.32 -4.73
C PHE A 279 32.65 -16.87 -5.90
N TRP A 280 32.01 -17.34 -6.96
CA TRP A 280 32.71 -17.89 -8.12
C TRP A 280 33.43 -16.83 -8.96
N ASP A 281 32.94 -15.59 -9.00
CA ASP A 281 33.64 -14.45 -9.60
C ASP A 281 34.95 -14.13 -8.84
N ARG A 282 34.94 -14.21 -7.50
CA ARG A 282 36.16 -14.08 -6.69
C ARG A 282 37.16 -15.21 -6.97
N VAL A 283 36.73 -16.46 -6.98
CA VAL A 283 37.61 -17.61 -7.27
C VAL A 283 38.20 -17.50 -8.68
N GLU A 284 37.39 -17.11 -9.67
CA GLU A 284 37.84 -16.93 -11.06
C GLU A 284 38.86 -15.78 -11.22
N SER A 285 38.77 -14.76 -10.35
CA SER A 285 39.73 -13.64 -10.35
C SER A 285 41.13 -14.04 -9.87
N GLU A 286 41.24 -15.10 -9.07
CA GLU A 286 42.50 -15.59 -8.51
C GLU A 286 43.10 -16.73 -9.36
N ARG A 287 42.25 -17.57 -9.96
CA ARG A 287 42.65 -18.69 -10.81
C ARG A 287 41.57 -19.07 -11.81
N ASN A 288 41.96 -19.81 -12.85
CA ASN A 288 40.98 -20.42 -13.75
C ASN A 288 40.09 -21.43 -13.01
N LEU A 289 38.80 -21.43 -13.33
CA LEU A 289 37.84 -22.43 -12.86
C LEU A 289 38.06 -23.76 -13.57
N THR A 290 37.85 -24.86 -12.85
CA THR A 290 37.70 -26.18 -13.45
C THR A 290 36.38 -26.28 -14.21
N VAL A 291 36.20 -27.32 -15.04
CA VAL A 291 34.95 -27.54 -15.77
C VAL A 291 33.76 -27.67 -14.81
N GLU A 292 33.92 -28.44 -13.73
CA GLU A 292 32.88 -28.63 -12.71
C GLU A 292 32.51 -27.32 -12.00
N GLU A 293 33.50 -26.48 -11.67
CA GLU A 293 33.26 -25.18 -11.04
C GLU A 293 32.60 -24.17 -12.00
N ALA A 294 32.97 -24.21 -13.28
CA ALA A 294 32.34 -23.39 -14.31
C ALA A 294 30.87 -23.78 -14.51
N ASP A 295 30.54 -25.08 -14.44
CA ASP A 295 29.16 -25.55 -14.49
C ASP A 295 28.36 -25.10 -13.25
N LEU A 296 28.92 -25.19 -12.04
CA LEU A 296 28.28 -24.66 -10.82
C LEU A 296 28.04 -23.15 -10.88
N LYS A 297 28.98 -22.38 -11.43
CA LYS A 297 28.81 -20.94 -11.66
C LYS A 297 27.70 -20.65 -12.66
N LYS A 298 27.60 -21.45 -13.73
CA LYS A 298 26.53 -21.34 -14.74
C LYS A 298 25.17 -21.65 -14.12
N GLU A 299 25.06 -22.71 -13.32
CA GLU A 299 23.84 -23.05 -12.58
C GLU A 299 23.41 -21.93 -11.61
N ALA A 300 24.36 -21.29 -10.93
CA ALA A 300 24.07 -20.14 -10.07
C ALA A 300 23.54 -18.93 -10.88
N LYS A 301 24.13 -18.64 -12.04
CA LYS A 301 23.65 -17.59 -12.97
C LYS A 301 22.25 -17.88 -13.50
N ASP A 302 21.99 -19.12 -13.91
CA ASP A 302 20.67 -19.53 -14.39
C ASP A 302 19.63 -19.50 -13.26
N SER A 303 20.00 -19.90 -12.04
CA SER A 303 19.17 -19.79 -10.84
C SER A 303 18.83 -18.34 -10.50
N PHE A 304 19.82 -17.44 -10.52
CA PHE A 304 19.61 -16.01 -10.29
C PHE A 304 18.64 -15.42 -11.33
N LYS A 305 18.85 -15.73 -12.61
CA LYS A 305 17.96 -15.30 -13.70
C LYS A 305 16.54 -15.81 -13.50
N LYS A 306 16.37 -17.06 -13.09
CA LYS A 306 15.07 -17.65 -12.75
C LYS A 306 14.38 -16.88 -11.62
N TRP A 307 15.07 -16.62 -10.51
CA TRP A 307 14.49 -15.91 -9.36
C TRP A 307 14.07 -14.48 -9.69
N VAL A 308 14.89 -13.75 -10.46
CA VAL A 308 14.57 -12.40 -10.94
C VAL A 308 13.29 -12.40 -11.78
N LEU A 309 13.13 -13.34 -12.71
CA LEU A 309 11.94 -13.45 -13.55
C LEU A 309 10.67 -13.77 -12.75
N LEU A 310 10.78 -14.64 -11.75
CA LEU A 310 9.66 -14.99 -10.88
C LEU A 310 9.25 -13.81 -9.98
N GLU A 311 10.22 -13.08 -9.44
CA GLU A 311 10.00 -11.87 -8.64
C GLU A 311 9.33 -10.78 -9.49
N GLU A 312 9.80 -10.54 -10.72
CA GLU A 312 9.18 -9.60 -11.66
C GLU A 312 7.70 -9.97 -11.92
N ALA A 313 7.42 -11.25 -12.22
CA ALA A 313 6.06 -11.72 -12.46
C ALA A 313 5.14 -11.57 -11.23
N HIS A 314 5.67 -11.87 -10.04
CA HIS A 314 4.95 -11.70 -8.77
C HIS A 314 4.56 -10.24 -8.54
N TRP A 315 5.53 -9.31 -8.66
CA TRP A 315 5.29 -7.90 -8.39
C TRP A 315 4.46 -7.21 -9.46
N ARG A 316 4.63 -7.58 -10.73
CA ARG A 316 3.77 -7.11 -11.82
C ARG A 316 2.31 -7.45 -11.59
N GLN A 317 2.02 -8.67 -11.15
CA GLN A 317 0.65 -9.05 -10.81
C GLN A 317 0.10 -8.23 -9.63
N HIS A 318 0.94 -7.98 -8.64
CA HIS A 318 0.55 -7.23 -7.44
C HIS A 318 0.36 -5.74 -7.69
N SER A 319 1.11 -5.16 -8.64
CA SER A 319 0.98 -3.75 -9.03
C SER A 319 -0.26 -3.47 -9.87
N ARG A 320 -0.80 -4.46 -10.59
CA ARG A 320 -1.90 -4.31 -11.58
C ARG A 320 -1.56 -3.39 -12.77
N GLU A 321 -0.27 -3.15 -13.01
CA GLU A 321 0.20 -2.31 -14.12
C GLU A 321 0.31 -3.13 -15.41
N ILE A 322 -0.55 -2.83 -16.38
CA ILE A 322 -0.68 -3.61 -17.63
C ILE A 322 0.22 -3.03 -18.75
N TRP A 323 0.64 -1.76 -18.64
CA TRP A 323 1.27 -1.01 -19.75
C TRP A 323 2.80 -1.18 -19.89
N LEU A 324 3.51 -1.67 -18.87
CA LEU A 324 4.95 -1.96 -18.98
C LEU A 324 5.20 -3.23 -19.82
N ARG A 325 6.07 -3.18 -20.82
CA ARG A 325 6.51 -4.38 -21.56
C ARG A 325 7.48 -5.21 -20.70
N GLU A 326 7.47 -6.54 -20.85
CA GLU A 326 8.40 -7.46 -20.16
C GLU A 326 9.86 -6.98 -20.35
N GLY A 327 10.65 -6.94 -19.27
CA GLY A 327 12.09 -6.62 -19.32
C GLY A 327 12.56 -5.39 -18.55
N ASP A 328 11.66 -4.61 -17.95
CA ASP A 328 12.04 -3.51 -17.05
C ASP A 328 12.26 -4.05 -15.62
N ARG A 329 13.53 -4.19 -15.24
CA ARG A 329 13.98 -4.90 -14.02
C ARG A 329 13.72 -4.12 -12.71
N ASN A 330 12.83 -3.13 -12.74
CA ASN A 330 12.56 -2.26 -11.60
C ASN A 330 11.44 -2.84 -10.72
N THR A 331 11.75 -3.88 -9.94
CA THR A 331 10.79 -4.45 -8.98
C THR A 331 10.35 -3.40 -7.95
N GLY A 332 11.23 -2.46 -7.57
CA GLY A 332 10.91 -1.34 -6.68
C GLY A 332 9.72 -0.51 -7.15
N PHE A 333 9.60 -0.23 -8.45
CA PHE A 333 8.42 0.44 -9.01
C PHE A 333 7.13 -0.35 -8.72
N PHE A 334 7.14 -1.66 -9.00
CA PHE A 334 5.97 -2.51 -8.77
C PHE A 334 5.62 -2.66 -7.29
N HIS A 335 6.61 -2.78 -6.39
CA HIS A 335 6.42 -2.75 -4.94
C HIS A 335 5.72 -1.45 -4.50
N ARG A 336 6.16 -0.31 -5.03
CA ARG A 336 5.60 1.00 -4.73
C ARG A 336 4.17 1.15 -5.24
N MET A 337 3.88 0.71 -6.46
CA MET A 337 2.53 0.73 -7.03
C MET A 337 1.57 -0.20 -6.28
N ALA A 338 1.99 -1.44 -5.98
CA ALA A 338 1.20 -2.36 -5.17
C ALA A 338 0.90 -1.81 -3.77
N SER A 339 1.87 -1.11 -3.17
CA SER A 339 1.70 -0.44 -1.89
C SER A 339 0.78 0.79 -2.00
N ALA A 340 0.92 1.61 -3.04
CA ALA A 340 0.03 2.74 -3.30
C ALA A 340 -1.42 2.30 -3.51
N HIS A 341 -1.66 1.27 -4.31
CA HIS A 341 -2.99 0.70 -4.48
C HIS A 341 -3.55 0.13 -3.18
N ARG A 342 -2.73 -0.54 -2.35
CA ARG A 342 -3.17 -1.00 -1.03
C ARG A 342 -3.60 0.15 -0.12
N ARG A 343 -2.85 1.27 -0.11
CA ARG A 343 -3.18 2.47 0.67
C ARG A 343 -4.47 3.14 0.17
N ASN A 344 -4.60 3.31 -1.14
CA ASN A 344 -5.78 3.95 -1.74
C ASN A 344 -7.05 3.12 -1.57
N ASN A 345 -6.94 1.79 -1.57
CA ASN A 345 -8.06 0.87 -1.40
C ASN A 345 -8.26 0.42 0.06
N ALA A 346 -7.50 0.97 1.01
CA ALA A 346 -7.68 0.65 2.42
C ALA A 346 -9.02 1.21 2.91
N MET A 347 -9.91 0.31 3.34
CA MET A 347 -11.22 0.67 3.88
C MET A 347 -11.14 0.72 5.41
N GLY A 348 -10.91 1.90 5.97
CA GLY A 348 -10.89 2.09 7.42
C GLY A 348 -12.28 2.17 8.07
N ARG A 349 -13.34 2.40 7.29
CA ARG A 349 -14.73 2.43 7.76
C ARG A 349 -15.71 2.19 6.61
N ILE A 350 -16.89 1.67 6.92
CA ILE A 350 -17.98 1.48 5.97
C ILE A 350 -19.28 2.06 6.52
N LYS A 351 -20.21 2.44 5.64
CA LYS A 351 -21.54 2.92 6.03
C LYS A 351 -22.57 1.84 5.71
N VAL A 352 -23.24 1.32 6.72
CA VAL A 352 -24.31 0.31 6.59
C VAL A 352 -25.55 0.87 7.27
N ASN A 353 -26.70 0.91 6.58
CA ASN A 353 -27.97 1.42 7.13
C ASN A 353 -27.86 2.79 7.83
N GLU A 354 -27.11 3.70 7.22
CA GLU A 354 -26.80 5.04 7.73
C GLU A 354 -25.81 5.16 8.89
N GLU A 355 -25.40 4.05 9.49
CA GLU A 355 -24.40 4.00 10.56
C GLU A 355 -23.00 3.72 10.02
N TRP A 356 -21.99 4.37 10.63
CA TRP A 356 -20.59 4.16 10.29
C TRP A 356 -20.00 3.08 11.18
N LEU A 357 -19.59 1.97 10.57
CA LEU A 357 -18.83 0.91 11.23
C LEU A 357 -17.34 1.24 11.07
N VAL A 358 -16.62 1.26 12.20
CA VAL A 358 -15.22 1.72 12.27
C VAL A 358 -14.30 0.65 12.84
N GLU A 359 -14.81 -0.23 13.72
CA GLU A 359 -14.00 -1.33 14.24
C GLU A 359 -13.79 -2.39 13.15
N GLU A 360 -12.58 -2.98 13.06
CA GLU A 360 -12.25 -3.98 12.04
C GLU A 360 -13.22 -5.17 12.04
N GLN A 361 -13.65 -5.61 13.23
CA GLN A 361 -14.62 -6.70 13.37
C GLN A 361 -16.01 -6.30 12.88
N GLU A 362 -16.50 -5.12 13.28
CA GLU A 362 -17.78 -4.57 12.83
C GLU A 362 -17.81 -4.35 11.31
N VAL A 363 -16.74 -3.79 10.73
CA VAL A 363 -16.61 -3.60 9.28
C VAL A 363 -16.71 -4.96 8.57
N ARG A 364 -15.99 -5.97 9.08
CA ARG A 364 -16.02 -7.32 8.49
C ARG A 364 -17.40 -7.96 8.57
N GLU A 365 -18.03 -7.92 9.74
CA GLU A 365 -19.37 -8.49 9.97
C GLU A 365 -20.43 -7.72 9.17
N GLY A 366 -20.37 -6.40 9.12
CA GLY A 366 -21.27 -5.55 8.35
C GLY A 366 -21.24 -5.86 6.85
N VAL A 367 -20.06 -6.08 6.26
CA VAL A 367 -19.95 -6.52 4.86
C VAL A 367 -20.59 -7.90 4.68
N VAL A 368 -20.23 -8.87 5.53
CA VAL A 368 -20.76 -10.24 5.42
C VAL A 368 -22.28 -10.26 5.55
N ASN A 369 -22.83 -9.58 6.55
CA ASN A 369 -24.27 -9.50 6.81
C ASN A 369 -25.01 -8.82 5.66
N SER A 370 -24.46 -7.73 5.10
CA SER A 370 -25.08 -7.04 3.97
C SER A 370 -25.18 -7.95 2.74
N PHE A 371 -24.12 -8.69 2.41
CA PHE A 371 -24.17 -9.66 1.31
C PHE A 371 -25.03 -10.88 1.64
N GLN A 372 -25.00 -11.38 2.88
CA GLN A 372 -25.87 -12.47 3.30
C GLN A 372 -27.34 -12.07 3.18
N GLN A 373 -27.72 -10.88 3.64
CA GLN A 373 -29.09 -10.39 3.50
C GLN A 373 -29.49 -10.20 2.03
N MET A 374 -28.59 -9.69 1.19
CA MET A 374 -28.85 -9.52 -0.25
C MET A 374 -28.98 -10.85 -0.99
N LEU A 375 -28.20 -11.85 -0.61
CA LEU A 375 -28.14 -13.16 -1.28
C LEU A 375 -29.04 -14.23 -0.61
N SER A 376 -29.66 -13.90 0.51
CA SER A 376 -30.66 -14.75 1.15
C SER A 376 -32.03 -14.36 0.61
N GLU A 377 -32.70 -15.30 -0.05
CA GLU A 377 -34.10 -15.12 -0.42
C GLU A 377 -34.97 -15.06 0.85
N ASP A 378 -35.72 -13.97 0.99
CA ASP A 378 -36.78 -13.87 1.99
C ASP A 378 -37.98 -14.70 1.48
N MET A 379 -37.94 -16.02 1.67
CA MET A 379 -38.99 -16.95 1.21
C MET A 379 -40.32 -16.81 1.98
N VAL A 380 -40.60 -15.65 2.57
CA VAL A 380 -41.77 -15.45 3.45
C VAL A 380 -43.05 -15.26 2.64
N TRP A 381 -42.97 -14.86 1.37
CA TRP A 381 -44.15 -14.73 0.52
C TRP A 381 -43.88 -15.11 -0.94
N GLN A 382 -44.22 -16.34 -1.31
CA GLN A 382 -44.55 -16.66 -2.70
C GLN A 382 -46.05 -16.35 -2.87
N ALA A 383 -46.38 -15.37 -3.71
CA ALA A 383 -47.76 -15.26 -4.19
C ALA A 383 -48.12 -16.60 -4.84
N ASP A 384 -49.21 -17.24 -4.40
CA ASP A 384 -49.84 -18.26 -5.22
C ASP A 384 -50.34 -17.55 -6.48
N ILE A 385 -49.54 -17.61 -7.53
CA ILE A 385 -49.83 -16.99 -8.82
C ILE A 385 -51.04 -17.65 -9.49
N GLY A 386 -51.64 -18.68 -8.89
CA GLY A 386 -52.85 -19.33 -9.37
C GLY A 386 -52.75 -19.73 -10.84
N ASN A 387 -53.89 -19.75 -11.53
CA ASN A 387 -53.97 -20.01 -12.98
C ASN A 387 -53.64 -18.76 -13.83
N ILE A 388 -52.72 -17.89 -13.40
CA ILE A 388 -52.23 -16.82 -14.27
C ILE A 388 -51.48 -17.50 -15.42
N GLN A 389 -52.06 -17.44 -16.62
CA GLN A 389 -51.38 -17.82 -17.86
C GLN A 389 -50.27 -16.81 -18.13
N VAL A 390 -49.12 -17.01 -17.49
CA VAL A 390 -47.86 -16.46 -17.98
C VAL A 390 -47.56 -17.11 -19.32
N GLY A 391 -47.10 -16.31 -20.29
CA GLY A 391 -46.66 -16.84 -21.58
C GLY A 391 -45.58 -17.89 -21.34
N CYS A 392 -45.92 -19.16 -21.54
CA CYS A 392 -44.93 -20.22 -21.52
C CYS A 392 -44.07 -20.06 -22.77
N ILE A 393 -42.76 -20.13 -22.59
CA ILE A 393 -41.85 -20.34 -23.71
C ILE A 393 -42.33 -21.56 -24.50
N SER A 394 -42.24 -21.49 -25.83
CA SER A 394 -42.60 -22.62 -26.68
C SER A 394 -41.76 -23.83 -26.31
N GLN A 395 -42.28 -25.03 -26.56
CA GLN A 395 -41.55 -26.29 -26.36
C GLN A 395 -40.12 -26.22 -26.95
N GLN A 396 -40.00 -25.58 -28.11
CA GLN A 396 -38.72 -25.42 -28.82
C GLN A 396 -37.76 -24.43 -28.13
N GLU A 397 -38.28 -23.39 -27.48
CA GLU A 397 -37.47 -22.45 -26.68
C GLU A 397 -37.08 -23.05 -25.32
N ALA A 398 -37.94 -23.87 -24.71
CA ALA A 398 -37.59 -24.63 -23.52
C ALA A 398 -36.47 -25.64 -23.82
N GLU A 399 -36.63 -26.41 -24.91
CA GLU A 399 -35.63 -27.36 -25.38
C GLU A 399 -34.32 -26.66 -25.74
N SER A 400 -34.34 -25.44 -26.29
CA SER A 400 -33.13 -24.69 -26.61
C SER A 400 -32.38 -24.16 -25.38
N LEU A 401 -33.10 -23.81 -24.31
CA LEU A 401 -32.50 -23.37 -23.03
C LEU A 401 -31.93 -24.52 -22.19
N GLU A 402 -32.40 -25.74 -22.43
CA GLU A 402 -31.92 -26.95 -21.75
C GLU A 402 -30.78 -27.67 -22.50
N VAL A 403 -30.36 -27.17 -23.69
CA VAL A 403 -29.25 -27.74 -24.43
C VAL A 403 -27.96 -27.63 -23.61
N PRO A 404 -27.19 -28.73 -23.45
CA PRO A 404 -25.88 -28.67 -22.81
C PRO A 404 -24.94 -27.74 -23.57
N PHE A 405 -24.22 -26.88 -22.86
CA PHE A 405 -23.21 -26.01 -23.46
C PHE A 405 -22.19 -26.81 -24.28
N ALA A 406 -21.90 -26.33 -25.48
CA ALA A 406 -20.85 -26.92 -26.31
C ALA A 406 -19.46 -26.50 -25.79
N GLU A 407 -18.46 -27.36 -25.98
CA GLU A 407 -17.06 -27.06 -25.58
C GLU A 407 -16.54 -25.76 -26.20
N ILE A 408 -16.95 -25.46 -27.44
CA ILE A 408 -16.59 -24.24 -28.17
C ILE A 408 -17.19 -22.99 -27.51
N GLU A 409 -18.42 -23.07 -26.99
CA GLU A 409 -19.07 -21.95 -26.29
C GLU A 409 -18.37 -21.67 -24.96
N ILE A 410 -18.05 -22.73 -24.22
CA ILE A 410 -17.29 -22.64 -22.97
C ILE A 410 -15.91 -22.01 -23.24
N HIS A 411 -15.21 -22.49 -24.27
CA HIS A 411 -13.90 -21.96 -24.65
C HIS A 411 -13.97 -20.49 -25.10
N SER A 412 -14.99 -20.11 -25.88
CA SER A 412 -15.17 -18.73 -26.35
C SER A 412 -15.44 -17.77 -25.20
N ALA A 413 -16.35 -18.12 -24.29
CA ALA A 413 -16.64 -17.34 -23.09
C ALA A 413 -15.41 -17.15 -22.20
N LEU A 414 -14.55 -18.16 -22.09
CA LEU A 414 -13.30 -18.07 -21.32
C LEU A 414 -12.25 -17.17 -22.00
N MET A 415 -12.22 -17.13 -23.34
CA MET A 415 -11.29 -16.28 -24.09
C MET A 415 -11.66 -14.80 -24.06
N GLU A 416 -12.95 -14.49 -23.91
CA GLU A 416 -13.49 -13.13 -23.73
C GLU A 416 -13.23 -12.54 -22.33
N MET A 417 -12.92 -13.37 -21.32
CA MET A 417 -12.55 -12.87 -19.99
C MET A 417 -11.22 -12.13 -20.01
N ASN A 418 -11.13 -10.99 -19.31
CA ASN A 418 -9.93 -10.14 -19.25
C ASN A 418 -8.65 -10.90 -18.85
N GLY A 419 -7.51 -10.47 -19.40
CA GLY A 419 -6.21 -11.18 -19.39
C GLY A 419 -5.70 -11.70 -18.04
N ASP A 420 -6.01 -11.03 -16.94
CA ASP A 420 -5.58 -11.42 -15.59
C ASP A 420 -6.47 -12.48 -14.92
N ILE A 421 -7.67 -12.75 -15.46
CA ILE A 421 -8.58 -13.82 -14.98
C ILE A 421 -8.36 -15.13 -15.76
N LYS A 422 -7.73 -15.04 -16.95
CA LYS A 422 -7.41 -16.19 -17.82
C LYS A 422 -6.63 -17.33 -17.14
N PRO A 423 -5.68 -17.09 -16.21
CA PRO A 423 -4.97 -18.17 -15.51
C PRO A 423 -5.87 -19.10 -14.69
N LEU A 424 -6.83 -18.52 -13.96
CA LEU A 424 -7.78 -19.24 -13.10
C LEU A 424 -8.82 -20.01 -13.93
N ALA A 425 -9.28 -19.39 -15.03
CA ALA A 425 -10.15 -20.00 -16.03
C ALA A 425 -9.49 -21.20 -16.73
N ARG A 426 -8.19 -21.10 -17.07
CA ARG A 426 -7.42 -22.20 -17.70
C ARG A 426 -7.26 -23.43 -16.81
N MET A 427 -7.22 -23.26 -15.48
CA MET A 427 -7.17 -24.40 -14.56
C MET A 427 -8.46 -25.23 -14.54
N VAL A 428 -9.60 -24.65 -14.91
CA VAL A 428 -10.90 -25.35 -14.92
C VAL A 428 -11.09 -26.21 -16.17
N LEU A 429 -10.34 -25.92 -17.24
CA LEU A 429 -10.34 -26.69 -18.50
C LEU A 429 -9.33 -27.85 -18.54
N MET A 430 -8.47 -28.00 -17.52
CA MET A 430 -7.47 -29.08 -17.40
C MET A 430 -7.98 -30.23 -16.54
#